data_AF-A0A8J2T7X9-F1
#
_entry.id   AF-A0A8J2T7X9-F1
#
_cell.length_a   1.000
_cell.length_b   1.000
_cell.length_c   1.000
_cell.angle_alpha   90.00
_cell.angle_beta   90.00
_cell.angle_gamma   90.00
#
_symmetry.space_group_name_H-M   'P 1'
#
loop_
_entity.id
_entity.type
_entity.pdbx_description
1 polymer ?
#
loop_
_entity_poly.entity_id
_entity_poly.type
_entity_poly.pdbx_seq_one_letter_code
_entity_poly.pdbx_strand_id
1 'polypeptide(L)'
;MGTTKVEQASEAYIDESVSFESLQLDPRLLQAVKSNGFLHPTLIQSHAIPLALQQKRDIIAKAATGSGKTLAYLIPVIQTILDYKETLQDGNDDKNQTLGIILVPTRELASQVFAVLEKMTLYCSKDIRSLNISSDISNSVLNTLLLEKPEIIVATPAKLVNLLETNTAAISLDELRFLVIDEVDLVLTFGYEEDLSKIAQYLPLKKNLQTFLMSATLNDDIQNLKQQFCRFPAILKFNDDEISKDQNKLAQYYVKTGEFDKFLLCYVIFKLGLIKGKTLVFVNNIDRGYKLKLVLEQFGIKSCILNSELPINSRQHIVDQFNKNLFHILIATDETNYTKEEENEVAQEEGRAKNEEAPQKDNKKEKMNKYREYGVSRGVDFKNVSCVLNFDLPTTAKSYVHRVGRTARAGKSGTALSFVVPRKEYGKHKPSMCTTAAKDEKILSRIIKQQSKLGLELQPYSFDKSQVEGFRYRMEDGFRAVTQVAIREARIKELKHELLMSEKLKRHFEENPQELQSLRHDKELHPARVQQHLKRVPTYLLPEPLRESKTPKLGFVPFHKNNKRAKKGKVQKRKGGKVDPLKSFK
;
A
#
# COMPACT_ATOMS: atom_id res chain seq x y z
N MET A 1 3.92 31.16 16.43
CA MET A 1 4.68 30.44 15.37
C MET A 1 4.65 28.96 15.72
N GLY A 2 3.82 28.19 15.02
CA GLY A 2 3.71 26.75 15.27
C GLY A 2 4.85 26.02 14.56
N THR A 3 5.77 25.45 15.32
CA THR A 3 6.77 24.51 14.80
C THR A 3 6.06 23.28 14.26
N THR A 4 5.91 23.20 12.94
CA THR A 4 5.49 21.98 12.25
C THR A 4 6.55 20.92 12.57
N LYS A 5 6.22 19.95 13.44
CA LYS A 5 7.10 18.80 13.72
C LYS A 5 7.43 18.13 12.39
N VAL A 6 8.69 18.21 11.97
CA VAL A 6 9.21 17.44 10.83
C VAL A 6 9.10 15.96 11.21
N GLU A 7 8.53 15.13 10.32
CA GLU A 7 8.54 13.67 10.49
C GLU A 7 9.99 13.18 10.40
N GLN A 8 10.68 13.10 11.54
CA GLN A 8 11.97 12.45 11.64
C GLN A 8 11.81 10.95 11.33
N ALA A 9 12.82 10.36 10.70
CA ALA A 9 12.91 8.91 10.57
C ALA A 9 12.80 8.27 11.96
N SER A 10 12.19 7.09 12.07
CA SER A 10 12.08 6.45 13.38
C SER A 10 13.45 6.25 13.99
N GLU A 11 13.61 6.47 15.30
CA GLU A 11 14.87 6.31 16.05
C GLU A 11 15.62 5.01 15.70
N ALA A 12 14.88 3.94 15.41
CA ALA A 12 15.42 2.64 15.02
C ALA A 12 16.29 2.66 13.74
N TYR A 13 16.16 3.67 12.88
CA TYR A 13 16.97 3.81 11.67
C TYR A 13 18.12 4.79 11.83
N ILE A 14 18.28 5.46 12.97
CA ILE A 14 19.32 6.47 13.16
C ILE A 14 20.67 5.78 13.41
N ASP A 15 21.70 6.22 12.70
CA ASP A 15 23.08 5.79 12.90
C ASP A 15 23.80 6.83 13.75
N GLU A 16 23.80 6.64 15.07
CA GLU A 16 24.45 7.55 16.02
C GLU A 16 25.99 7.54 15.90
N SER A 17 26.57 6.53 15.23
CA SER A 17 28.01 6.42 15.05
C SER A 17 28.57 7.37 14.00
N VAL A 18 27.70 7.95 13.16
CA VAL A 18 28.06 8.84 12.06
C VAL A 18 27.40 10.21 12.26
N SER A 19 28.09 11.27 11.87
CA SER A 19 27.54 12.64 11.81
C SER A 19 27.50 13.12 10.37
N PHE A 20 26.56 14.00 10.03
CA PHE A 20 26.54 14.59 8.69
C PHE A 20 27.81 15.40 8.38
N GLU A 21 28.42 16.00 9.40
CA GLU A 21 29.70 16.71 9.31
C GLU A 21 30.84 15.79 8.87
N SER A 22 30.83 14.52 9.25
CA SER A 22 31.85 13.55 8.84
C SER A 22 31.78 13.17 7.36
N LEU A 23 30.68 13.49 6.66
CA LEU A 23 30.45 13.16 5.26
C LEU A 23 31.05 14.17 4.27
N GLN A 24 31.77 15.20 4.75
CA GLN A 24 32.44 16.22 3.93
C GLN A 24 31.51 16.91 2.91
N LEU A 25 30.30 17.26 3.36
CA LEU A 25 29.30 17.94 2.53
C LEU A 25 29.54 19.46 2.48
N ASP A 26 29.01 20.11 1.45
CA ASP A 26 29.00 21.56 1.28
C ASP A 26 28.38 22.24 2.52
N PRO A 27 28.98 23.34 3.04
CA PRO A 27 28.47 24.04 4.22
C PRO A 27 27.00 24.47 4.12
N ARG A 28 26.53 24.85 2.92
CA ARG A 28 25.14 25.24 2.66
C ARG A 28 24.20 24.04 2.78
N LEU A 29 24.64 22.88 2.30
CA LEU A 29 23.88 21.63 2.41
C LEU A 29 23.83 21.16 3.88
N LEU A 30 24.94 21.25 4.61
CA LEU A 30 24.97 20.96 6.06
C LEU A 30 24.06 21.91 6.85
N GLN A 31 24.02 23.18 6.49
CA GLN A 31 23.10 24.14 7.08
C GLN A 31 21.63 23.75 6.82
N ALA A 32 21.32 23.29 5.61
CA ALA A 32 20.00 22.77 5.26
C ALA A 32 19.62 21.56 6.13
N VAL A 33 20.52 20.58 6.27
CA VAL A 33 20.35 19.40 7.14
C VAL A 33 20.00 19.82 8.58
N LYS A 34 20.79 20.74 9.16
CA LYS A 34 20.58 21.25 10.53
C LYS A 34 19.27 21.99 10.69
N SER A 35 18.93 22.87 9.76
CA SER A 35 17.69 23.67 9.82
C SER A 35 16.43 22.82 9.77
N ASN A 36 16.51 21.63 9.14
CA ASN A 36 15.41 20.67 9.08
C ASN A 36 15.38 19.70 10.27
N GLY A 37 16.30 19.83 11.23
CA GLY A 37 16.33 19.03 12.46
C GLY A 37 16.85 17.60 12.28
N PHE A 38 17.62 17.33 11.23
CA PHE A 38 18.28 16.04 11.03
C PHE A 38 19.62 16.03 11.79
N LEU A 39 19.63 15.44 12.99
CA LEU A 39 20.81 15.40 13.86
C LEU A 39 21.85 14.38 13.39
N HIS A 40 21.39 13.18 13.03
CA HIS A 40 22.22 12.06 12.61
C HIS A 40 21.67 11.44 11.32
N PRO A 41 22.55 10.91 10.44
CA PRO A 41 22.12 10.17 9.27
C PRO A 41 21.41 8.89 9.68
N THR A 42 20.49 8.43 8.84
CA THR A 42 19.94 7.08 8.98
C THR A 42 20.93 6.03 8.46
N LEU A 43 20.75 4.76 8.83
CA LEU A 43 21.58 3.64 8.37
C LEU A 43 21.69 3.60 6.83
N ILE A 44 20.59 3.85 6.11
CA ILE A 44 20.63 3.92 4.64
C ILE A 44 21.45 5.12 4.16
N GLN A 45 21.36 6.28 4.82
CA GLN A 45 22.12 7.47 4.48
C GLN A 45 23.61 7.28 4.77
N SER A 46 23.98 6.74 5.94
CA SER A 46 25.37 6.53 6.34
C SER A 46 26.13 5.58 5.42
N HIS A 47 25.44 4.60 4.84
CA HIS A 47 26.03 3.67 3.87
C HIS A 47 25.94 4.19 2.42
N ALA A 48 24.80 4.74 2.00
CA ALA A 48 24.60 5.14 0.60
C ALA A 48 25.39 6.41 0.22
N ILE A 49 25.45 7.40 1.11
CA ILE A 49 26.06 8.71 0.80
C ILE A 49 27.56 8.57 0.49
N PRO A 50 28.39 7.88 1.31
CA PRO A 50 29.80 7.70 0.98
C PRO A 50 30.03 6.89 -0.31
N LEU A 51 29.26 5.84 -0.53
CA LEU A 51 29.35 5.02 -1.75
C LEU A 51 29.03 5.83 -3.01
N ALA A 52 28.02 6.70 -2.93
CA ALA A 52 27.63 7.58 -4.01
C ALA A 52 28.66 8.70 -4.25
N LEU A 53 29.13 9.37 -3.21
CA LEU A 53 30.00 10.54 -3.33
C LEU A 53 31.46 10.20 -3.57
N GLN A 54 32.03 9.27 -2.79
CA GLN A 54 33.47 8.96 -2.80
C GLN A 54 33.80 7.89 -3.84
N GLN A 55 33.00 6.83 -3.91
CA GLN A 55 33.24 5.72 -4.83
C GLN A 55 32.53 5.88 -6.19
N LYS A 56 31.68 6.92 -6.33
CA LYS A 56 30.89 7.21 -7.53
C LYS A 56 30.13 5.98 -8.06
N ARG A 57 29.65 5.11 -7.17
CA ARG A 57 28.90 3.89 -7.53
C ARG A 57 27.42 4.16 -7.74
N ASP A 58 26.80 3.41 -8.64
CA ASP A 58 25.33 3.31 -8.67
C ASP A 58 24.84 2.67 -7.35
N ILE A 59 23.63 3.03 -6.91
CA ILE A 59 23.08 2.54 -5.64
C ILE A 59 21.78 1.81 -5.92
N ILE A 60 21.68 0.57 -5.45
CA ILE A 60 20.41 -0.16 -5.38
C ILE A 60 20.13 -0.42 -3.92
N ALA A 61 19.12 0.24 -3.36
CA ALA A 61 18.80 0.12 -1.95
C ALA A 61 17.44 -0.54 -1.73
N LYS A 62 17.44 -1.59 -0.91
CA LYS A 62 16.23 -2.14 -0.31
C LYS A 62 16.02 -1.52 1.08
N ALA A 63 15.00 -0.67 1.21
CA ALA A 63 14.63 -0.08 2.49
C ALA A 63 13.13 0.29 2.57
N ALA A 64 12.55 0.12 3.76
CA ALA A 64 11.15 0.47 4.01
C ALA A 64 10.86 1.98 3.86
N THR A 65 9.58 2.34 3.74
CA THR A 65 9.14 3.75 3.79
C THR A 65 9.44 4.35 5.16
N GLY A 66 9.90 5.60 5.21
CA GLY A 66 10.29 6.28 6.46
C GLY A 66 11.70 5.95 6.96
N SER A 67 12.45 5.08 6.27
CA SER A 67 13.87 4.79 6.59
C SER A 67 14.84 5.90 6.22
N GLY A 68 14.38 6.98 5.55
CA GLY A 68 15.23 8.08 5.12
C GLY A 68 15.79 7.96 3.69
N LYS A 69 15.22 7.09 2.85
CA LYS A 69 15.60 6.89 1.42
C LYS A 69 15.77 8.19 0.63
N THR A 70 14.85 9.14 0.80
CA THR A 70 14.85 10.40 0.05
C THR A 70 16.14 11.19 0.22
N LEU A 71 16.61 11.40 1.45
CA LEU A 71 17.87 12.10 1.69
C LEU A 71 19.09 11.28 1.27
N ALA A 72 19.00 9.95 1.25
CA ALA A 72 20.09 9.09 0.85
C ALA A 72 20.49 9.27 -0.62
N TYR A 73 19.55 9.67 -1.51
CA TYR A 73 19.88 10.07 -2.88
C TYR A 73 19.93 11.59 -3.09
N LEU A 74 19.11 12.38 -2.37
CA LEU A 74 19.11 13.85 -2.57
C LEU A 74 20.44 14.48 -2.16
N ILE A 75 21.05 14.03 -1.06
CA ILE A 75 22.33 14.60 -0.59
C ILE A 75 23.44 14.40 -1.64
N PRO A 76 23.70 13.19 -2.15
CA PRO A 76 24.71 12.99 -3.19
C PRO A 76 24.44 13.75 -4.50
N VAL A 77 23.16 13.84 -4.90
CA VAL A 77 22.74 14.57 -6.12
C VAL A 77 23.02 16.06 -5.97
N ILE A 78 22.58 16.67 -4.86
CA ILE A 78 22.77 18.10 -4.59
C ILE A 78 24.27 18.40 -4.48
N GLN A 79 25.01 17.64 -3.67
CA GLN A 79 26.45 17.85 -3.48
C GLN A 79 27.21 17.81 -4.80
N THR A 80 26.97 16.81 -5.64
CA THR A 80 27.72 16.68 -6.89
C THR A 80 27.35 17.78 -7.90
N ILE A 81 26.12 18.29 -7.88
CA ILE A 81 25.74 19.45 -8.69
C ILE A 81 26.48 20.71 -8.21
N LEU A 82 26.61 20.91 -6.89
CA LEU A 82 27.39 22.02 -6.34
C LEU A 82 28.87 21.92 -6.72
N ASP A 83 29.49 20.75 -6.55
CA ASP A 83 30.88 20.50 -6.95
C ASP A 83 31.08 20.79 -8.45
N TYR A 84 30.13 20.36 -9.29
CA TYR A 84 30.18 20.59 -10.73
C TYR A 84 30.09 22.09 -11.08
N LYS A 85 29.21 22.84 -10.41
CA LYS A 85 29.11 24.29 -10.63
C LYS A 85 30.34 25.04 -10.17
N GLU A 86 30.94 24.65 -9.05
CA GLU A 86 32.19 25.24 -8.57
C GLU A 86 33.31 25.05 -9.59
N THR A 87 33.42 23.87 -10.22
CA THR A 87 34.41 23.63 -11.30
C THR A 87 34.16 24.42 -12.58
N LEU A 88 32.94 24.93 -12.80
CA LEU A 88 32.56 25.71 -13.99
C LEU A 88 32.73 27.23 -13.80
N GLN A 89 32.86 27.72 -12.56
CA GLN A 89 32.97 29.16 -12.27
C GLN A 89 34.25 29.81 -12.84
N ASP A 90 35.22 29.02 -13.30
CA ASP A 90 36.42 29.50 -14.01
C ASP A 90 36.21 29.79 -15.52
N GLY A 91 34.99 29.64 -16.07
CA GLY A 91 34.73 29.99 -17.48
C GLY A 91 33.25 30.19 -17.87
N ASN A 92 32.90 31.45 -18.16
CA ASN A 92 31.67 31.98 -18.79
C ASN A 92 30.29 31.56 -18.23
N ASP A 93 29.52 32.60 -17.88
CA ASP A 93 28.33 32.68 -17.01
C ASP A 93 26.99 32.03 -17.46
N ASP A 94 26.92 31.09 -18.41
CA ASP A 94 25.59 30.71 -18.94
C ASP A 94 25.38 29.25 -19.39
N LYS A 95 25.70 28.28 -18.52
CA LYS A 95 25.45 26.85 -18.77
C LYS A 95 24.58 26.18 -17.69
N ASN A 96 23.47 26.80 -17.30
CA ASN A 96 22.43 26.05 -16.60
C ASN A 96 21.91 24.95 -17.54
N GLN A 97 21.87 23.71 -17.04
CA GLN A 97 21.42 22.54 -17.78
C GLN A 97 20.90 21.50 -16.79
N THR A 98 20.03 20.60 -17.27
CA THR A 98 19.48 19.55 -16.42
C THR A 98 20.54 18.48 -16.14
N LEU A 99 20.90 18.33 -14.86
CA LEU A 99 21.93 17.42 -14.37
C LEU A 99 21.35 16.22 -13.62
N GLY A 100 20.14 16.34 -13.07
CA GLY A 100 19.47 15.28 -12.32
C GLY A 100 18.00 15.09 -12.68
N ILE A 101 17.59 13.83 -12.84
CA ILE A 101 16.17 13.44 -12.94
C ILE A 101 15.82 12.53 -11.78
N ILE A 102 14.70 12.83 -11.12
CA ILE A 102 14.11 12.01 -10.08
C ILE A 102 12.74 11.52 -10.56
N LEU A 103 12.67 10.23 -10.86
CA LEU A 103 11.47 9.52 -11.25
C LEU A 103 10.78 8.93 -10.02
N VAL A 104 9.50 9.24 -9.89
CA VAL A 104 8.63 8.77 -8.82
C VAL A 104 7.32 8.21 -9.40
N PRO A 105 6.64 7.29 -8.70
CA PRO A 105 5.47 6.59 -9.23
C PRO A 105 4.18 7.43 -9.23
N THR A 106 4.03 8.44 -8.37
CA THR A 106 2.81 9.27 -8.32
C THR A 106 3.10 10.75 -8.23
N ARG A 107 2.10 11.57 -8.57
CA ARG A 107 2.16 13.03 -8.49
C ARG A 107 2.26 13.51 -7.04
N GLU A 108 1.63 12.79 -6.12
CA GLU A 108 1.66 13.09 -4.68
C GLU A 108 3.04 12.80 -4.12
N LEU A 109 3.69 11.70 -4.55
CA LEU A 109 5.07 11.42 -4.16
C LEU A 109 6.03 12.42 -4.78
N ALA A 110 5.82 12.83 -6.04
CA ALA A 110 6.59 13.90 -6.67
C ALA A 110 6.54 15.19 -5.86
N SER A 111 5.34 15.57 -5.39
CA SER A 111 5.14 16.76 -4.58
C SER A 111 5.82 16.63 -3.20
N GLN A 112 5.81 15.44 -2.59
CA GLN A 112 6.49 15.18 -1.32
C GLN A 112 8.01 15.26 -1.47
N VAL A 113 8.58 14.58 -2.48
CA VAL A 113 10.02 14.60 -2.78
C VAL A 113 10.47 16.02 -3.14
N PHE A 114 9.69 16.74 -3.96
CA PHE A 114 9.98 18.11 -4.33
C PHE A 114 10.00 19.05 -3.11
N ALA A 115 9.05 18.92 -2.19
CA ALA A 115 9.04 19.72 -0.97
C ALA A 115 10.24 19.43 -0.04
N VAL A 116 10.77 18.19 -0.06
CA VAL A 116 12.02 17.88 0.65
C VAL A 116 13.21 18.47 -0.10
N LEU A 117 13.25 18.36 -1.42
CA LEU A 117 14.30 18.95 -2.26
C LEU A 117 14.41 20.47 -2.04
N GLU A 118 13.31 21.21 -2.07
CA GLU A 118 13.29 22.67 -1.82
C GLU A 118 13.85 23.05 -0.45
N LYS A 119 13.57 22.24 0.58
CA LYS A 119 14.13 22.44 1.92
C LYS A 119 15.62 22.18 1.98
N MET A 120 16.10 21.20 1.22
CA MET A 120 17.52 20.84 1.16
C MET A 120 18.33 21.82 0.30
N THR A 121 17.71 22.46 -0.69
CA THR A 121 18.35 23.45 -1.56
C THR A 121 18.15 24.90 -1.10
N LEU A 122 17.48 25.13 0.04
CA LEU A 122 17.15 26.46 0.56
C LEU A 122 18.36 27.41 0.62
N TYR A 123 19.52 26.91 1.06
CA TYR A 123 20.75 27.70 1.19
C TYR A 123 21.64 27.70 -0.06
N CYS A 124 21.24 27.01 -1.13
CA CYS A 124 21.92 26.98 -2.43
C CYS A 124 20.96 27.21 -3.60
N SER A 125 19.88 27.96 -3.37
CA SER A 125 18.82 28.22 -4.37
C SER A 125 19.29 29.08 -5.55
N LYS A 126 20.39 29.82 -5.40
CA LYS A 126 21.06 30.54 -6.48
C LYS A 126 21.74 29.58 -7.47
N ASP A 127 22.22 28.46 -6.95
CA ASP A 127 23.02 27.48 -7.71
C ASP A 127 22.16 26.32 -8.20
N ILE A 128 21.07 25.96 -7.51
CA ILE A 128 20.23 24.82 -7.87
C ILE A 128 18.78 25.26 -7.97
N ARG A 129 18.25 25.20 -9.19
CA ARG A 129 16.83 25.30 -9.52
C ARG A 129 16.28 23.91 -9.73
N SER A 130 15.10 23.68 -9.17
CA SER A 130 14.39 22.42 -9.29
C SER A 130 12.99 22.64 -9.83
N LEU A 131 12.50 21.70 -10.65
CA LEU A 131 11.16 21.76 -11.21
C LEU A 131 10.41 20.42 -11.05
N ASN A 132 9.18 20.48 -10.53
CA ASN A 132 8.27 19.34 -10.50
C ASN A 132 7.28 19.39 -11.68
N ILE A 133 7.56 18.62 -12.73
CA ILE A 133 6.72 18.58 -13.95
C ILE A 133 5.47 17.71 -13.77
N SER A 134 5.36 16.98 -12.67
CA SER A 134 4.18 16.15 -12.36
C SER A 134 3.01 16.97 -11.84
N SER A 135 3.21 18.24 -11.50
CA SER A 135 2.16 19.14 -11.00
C SER A 135 1.17 19.58 -12.11
N ASP A 136 -0.03 20.03 -11.72
CA ASP A 136 -1.06 20.51 -12.67
C ASP A 136 -0.70 21.92 -13.14
N ILE A 137 0.28 22.01 -14.03
CA ILE A 137 0.73 23.25 -14.66
C ILE A 137 0.33 23.21 -16.14
N SER A 138 -0.17 24.33 -16.66
CA SER A 138 -0.46 24.46 -18.09
C SER A 138 0.82 24.32 -18.93
N ASN A 139 0.72 23.77 -20.14
CA ASN A 139 1.89 23.57 -21.00
C ASN A 139 2.63 24.88 -21.31
N SER A 140 1.93 26.02 -21.37
CA SER A 140 2.55 27.33 -21.57
C SER A 140 3.47 27.72 -20.43
N VAL A 141 3.00 27.59 -19.17
CA VAL A 141 3.79 27.90 -17.97
C VAL A 141 4.93 26.91 -17.81
N LEU A 142 4.69 25.62 -18.06
CA LEU A 142 5.72 24.60 -18.03
C LEU A 142 6.86 24.93 -19.01
N ASN A 143 6.55 25.34 -20.23
CA ASN A 143 7.55 25.72 -21.22
C ASN A 143 8.37 26.94 -20.76
N THR A 144 7.76 27.93 -20.12
CA THR A 144 8.48 29.08 -19.55
C THR A 144 9.45 28.65 -18.44
N LEU A 145 9.02 27.77 -17.54
CA LEU A 145 9.87 27.26 -16.45
C LEU A 145 11.02 26.39 -16.98
N LEU A 146 10.81 25.67 -18.08
CA LEU A 146 11.85 24.86 -18.72
C LEU A 146 12.92 25.71 -19.44
N LEU A 147 12.55 26.90 -19.94
CA LEU A 147 13.52 27.85 -20.50
C LEU A 147 14.54 28.34 -19.46
N GLU A 148 14.20 28.31 -18.18
CA GLU A 148 15.14 28.61 -17.09
C GLU A 148 16.16 27.49 -16.83
N LYS A 149 16.03 26.35 -17.53
CA LYS A 149 16.93 25.18 -17.51
C LYS A 149 17.20 24.66 -16.08
N PRO A 150 16.18 24.14 -15.38
CA PRO A 150 16.34 23.63 -14.02
C PRO A 150 17.36 22.48 -13.99
N GLU A 151 18.23 22.50 -12.98
CA GLU A 151 19.26 21.47 -12.78
C GLU A 151 18.67 20.13 -12.34
N ILE A 152 17.55 20.16 -11.59
CA ILE A 152 16.89 18.96 -11.09
C ILE A 152 15.42 18.93 -11.53
N ILE A 153 15.00 17.85 -12.16
CA ILE A 153 13.60 17.63 -12.54
C ILE A 153 13.02 16.45 -11.73
N VAL A 154 11.86 16.68 -11.10
CA VAL A 154 11.07 15.64 -10.44
C VAL A 154 9.84 15.32 -11.30
N ALA A 155 9.68 14.05 -11.68
CA ALA A 155 8.68 13.64 -12.67
C ALA A 155 8.10 12.25 -12.38
N THR A 156 6.88 11.99 -12.87
CA THR A 156 6.42 10.62 -13.14
C THR A 156 6.94 10.16 -14.51
N PRO A 157 7.21 8.85 -14.71
CA PRO A 157 7.73 8.34 -15.98
C PRO A 157 6.90 8.77 -17.18
N ALA A 158 5.57 8.57 -17.13
CA ALA A 158 4.66 8.95 -18.22
C ALA A 158 4.70 10.45 -18.56
N LYS A 159 4.88 11.33 -17.55
CA LYS A 159 4.93 12.78 -17.78
C LYS A 159 6.26 13.20 -18.39
N LEU A 160 7.37 12.57 -17.99
CA LEU A 160 8.68 12.79 -18.61
C LEU A 160 8.71 12.30 -20.06
N VAL A 161 8.19 11.10 -20.34
CA VAL A 161 8.08 10.58 -21.73
C VAL A 161 7.30 11.55 -22.61
N ASN A 162 6.12 11.98 -22.16
CA ASN A 162 5.30 12.94 -22.91
C ASN A 162 6.08 14.23 -23.20
N LEU A 163 6.81 14.75 -22.21
CA LEU A 163 7.63 15.94 -22.39
C LEU A 163 8.76 15.75 -23.42
N LEU A 164 9.46 14.61 -23.37
CA LEU A 164 10.54 14.27 -24.31
C LEU A 164 10.03 14.04 -25.74
N GLU A 165 8.85 13.43 -25.89
CA GLU A 165 8.20 13.16 -27.18
C GLU A 165 7.60 14.43 -27.81
N THR A 166 7.01 15.34 -27.02
CA THR A 166 6.29 16.51 -27.53
C THR A 166 7.12 17.78 -27.60
N ASN A 167 8.15 17.92 -26.76
CA ASN A 167 8.94 19.14 -26.65
C ASN A 167 10.43 18.84 -26.45
N THR A 168 10.99 18.07 -27.38
CA THR A 168 12.39 17.60 -27.35
C THR A 168 13.41 18.75 -27.28
N ALA A 169 13.06 19.95 -27.75
CA ALA A 169 13.94 21.12 -27.70
C ALA A 169 14.01 21.79 -26.31
N ALA A 170 13.05 21.51 -25.41
CA ALA A 170 12.97 22.18 -24.11
C ALA A 170 13.93 21.60 -23.06
N ILE A 171 14.39 20.35 -23.22
CA ILE A 171 15.30 19.70 -22.28
C ILE A 171 16.33 18.87 -23.06
N SER A 172 17.62 19.20 -22.89
CA SER A 172 18.72 18.30 -23.26
C SER A 172 19.11 17.45 -22.06
N LEU A 173 19.27 16.14 -22.29
CA LEU A 173 19.68 15.16 -21.28
C LEU A 173 21.11 14.65 -21.52
N ASP A 174 21.86 15.25 -22.43
CA ASP A 174 23.19 14.77 -22.84
C ASP A 174 24.23 14.85 -21.71
N GLU A 175 24.13 15.87 -20.86
CA GLU A 175 25.00 16.12 -19.71
C GLU A 175 24.43 15.58 -18.39
N LEU A 176 23.37 14.77 -18.43
CA LEU A 176 22.74 14.24 -17.24
C LEU A 176 23.74 13.39 -16.42
N ARG A 177 23.88 13.74 -15.14
CA ARG A 177 24.78 13.07 -14.19
C ARG A 177 24.06 12.15 -13.22
N PHE A 178 22.77 12.40 -12.97
CA PHE A 178 21.99 11.61 -12.03
C PHE A 178 20.65 11.15 -12.60
N LEU A 179 20.36 9.87 -12.37
CA LEU A 179 19.03 9.31 -12.50
C LEU A 179 18.64 8.66 -11.18
N VAL A 180 17.51 9.08 -10.61
CA VAL A 180 16.92 8.42 -9.46
C VAL A 180 15.60 7.81 -9.89
N ILE A 181 15.38 6.54 -9.57
CA ILE A 181 14.07 5.88 -9.65
C ILE A 181 13.70 5.50 -8.22
N ASP A 182 12.81 6.29 -7.61
CA ASP A 182 12.33 6.07 -6.26
C ASP A 182 11.07 5.22 -6.26
N GLU A 183 10.94 4.38 -5.24
CA GLU A 183 9.94 3.32 -5.11
C GLU A 183 9.79 2.49 -6.41
N VAL A 184 10.86 1.85 -6.86
CA VAL A 184 10.88 1.08 -8.13
C VAL A 184 9.77 0.03 -8.21
N ASP A 185 9.45 -0.63 -7.10
CA ASP A 185 8.35 -1.59 -7.02
C ASP A 185 6.98 -0.95 -7.31
N LEU A 186 6.75 0.28 -6.83
CA LEU A 186 5.58 1.09 -7.17
C LEU A 186 5.56 1.44 -8.66
N VAL A 187 6.69 1.88 -9.21
CA VAL A 187 6.82 2.29 -10.61
C VAL A 187 6.47 1.13 -11.56
N LEU A 188 6.98 -0.06 -11.27
CA LEU A 188 6.66 -1.28 -12.03
C LEU A 188 5.20 -1.70 -11.86
N THR A 189 4.67 -1.64 -10.63
CA THR A 189 3.26 -1.99 -10.33
C THR A 189 2.26 -1.08 -11.07
N PHE A 190 2.64 0.16 -11.39
CA PHE A 190 1.82 1.08 -12.19
C PHE A 190 1.97 0.90 -13.71
N GLY A 191 2.80 -0.05 -14.15
CA GLY A 191 2.97 -0.37 -15.56
C GLY A 191 3.85 0.62 -16.33
N TYR A 192 4.72 1.36 -15.64
CA TYR A 192 5.63 2.32 -16.28
C TYR A 192 6.86 1.67 -16.93
N GLU A 193 6.88 0.35 -17.12
CA GLU A 193 8.02 -0.37 -17.70
C GLU A 193 8.31 0.06 -19.15
N GLU A 194 7.26 0.23 -19.96
CA GLU A 194 7.40 0.75 -21.33
C GLU A 194 7.91 2.20 -21.32
N ASP A 195 7.40 3.03 -20.41
CA ASP A 195 7.81 4.42 -20.26
C ASP A 195 9.27 4.55 -19.84
N LEU A 196 9.71 3.72 -18.87
CA LEU A 196 11.12 3.64 -18.47
C LEU A 196 12.01 3.22 -19.64
N SER A 197 11.57 2.24 -20.42
CA SER A 197 12.30 1.78 -21.60
C SER A 197 12.43 2.84 -22.67
N LYS A 198 11.41 3.69 -22.85
CA LYS A 198 11.50 4.88 -23.71
C LYS A 198 12.47 5.91 -23.14
N ILE A 199 12.35 6.26 -21.86
CA ILE A 199 13.25 7.21 -21.20
C ILE A 199 14.70 6.78 -21.36
N ALA A 200 15.01 5.50 -21.16
CA ALA A 200 16.35 4.93 -21.31
C ALA A 200 17.03 5.26 -22.66
N GLN A 201 16.26 5.43 -23.73
CA GLN A 201 16.78 5.77 -25.07
C GLN A 201 17.31 7.21 -25.17
N TYR A 202 16.79 8.10 -24.33
CA TYR A 202 17.22 9.51 -24.25
C TYR A 202 18.37 9.73 -23.25
N LEU A 203 18.70 8.73 -22.43
CA LEU A 203 19.66 8.89 -21.33
C LEU A 203 21.09 8.49 -21.71
N PRO A 204 22.12 9.20 -21.20
CA PRO A 204 23.53 8.87 -21.44
C PRO A 204 24.04 7.72 -20.55
N LEU A 205 23.32 6.59 -20.51
CA LEU A 205 23.52 5.44 -19.59
C LEU A 205 24.95 4.86 -19.57
N LYS A 206 25.74 5.05 -20.64
CA LYS A 206 27.11 4.49 -20.79
C LYS A 206 28.22 5.53 -20.63
N LYS A 207 27.92 6.76 -20.21
CA LYS A 207 28.91 7.81 -19.97
C LYS A 207 29.17 7.97 -18.47
N ASN A 208 28.67 9.04 -17.88
CA ASN A 208 28.94 9.48 -16.50
C ASN A 208 27.63 9.63 -15.69
N LEU A 209 26.63 8.81 -15.99
CA LEU A 209 25.35 8.81 -15.29
C LEU A 209 25.44 7.88 -14.08
N GLN A 210 25.27 8.43 -12.87
CA GLN A 210 25.09 7.65 -11.64
C GLN A 210 23.59 7.41 -11.41
N THR A 211 23.23 6.15 -11.21
CA THR A 211 21.84 5.72 -11.04
C THR A 211 21.54 5.29 -9.60
N PHE A 212 20.42 5.75 -9.06
CA PHE A 212 19.86 5.30 -7.78
C PHE A 212 18.54 4.57 -8.02
N LEU A 213 18.46 3.30 -7.61
CA LEU A 213 17.22 2.51 -7.59
C LEU A 213 16.83 2.25 -6.14
N MET A 214 15.77 2.91 -5.68
CA MET A 214 15.29 2.79 -4.30
C MET A 214 13.98 1.99 -4.29
N SER A 215 13.90 0.91 -3.51
CA SER A 215 12.67 0.11 -3.39
C SER A 215 12.51 -0.51 -2.01
N ALA A 216 11.29 -0.83 -1.63
CA ALA A 216 11.03 -1.67 -0.46
C ALA A 216 11.36 -3.16 -0.70
N THR A 217 11.44 -3.60 -1.96
CA THR A 217 11.63 -5.01 -2.31
C THR A 217 12.77 -5.20 -3.31
N LEU A 218 13.25 -6.44 -3.44
CA LEU A 218 14.16 -6.86 -4.50
C LEU A 218 13.52 -8.08 -5.17
N ASN A 219 12.89 -7.85 -6.32
CA ASN A 219 12.32 -8.86 -7.21
C ASN A 219 13.17 -9.00 -8.48
N ASP A 220 12.85 -10.00 -9.31
CA ASP A 220 13.56 -10.23 -10.57
C ASP A 220 13.38 -9.07 -11.55
N ASP A 221 12.27 -8.34 -11.48
CA ASP A 221 12.03 -7.15 -12.31
C ASP A 221 13.03 -6.01 -12.00
N ILE A 222 13.42 -5.83 -10.73
CA ILE A 222 14.50 -4.91 -10.36
C ILE A 222 15.84 -5.38 -10.94
N GLN A 223 16.05 -6.69 -11.14
CA GLN A 223 17.25 -7.18 -11.81
C GLN A 223 17.29 -6.78 -13.29
N ASN A 224 16.14 -6.75 -13.98
CA ASN A 224 16.05 -6.25 -15.35
C ASN A 224 16.41 -4.76 -15.41
N LEU A 225 15.82 -3.95 -14.53
CA LEU A 225 16.15 -2.53 -14.44
C LEU A 225 17.62 -2.28 -14.06
N LYS A 226 18.19 -3.11 -13.19
CA LYS A 226 19.62 -3.07 -12.86
C LYS A 226 20.48 -3.24 -14.12
N GLN A 227 20.17 -4.19 -14.99
CA GLN A 227 20.93 -4.42 -16.22
C GLN A 227 20.75 -3.28 -17.23
N GLN A 228 19.58 -2.65 -17.25
CA GLN A 228 19.25 -1.57 -18.18
C GLN A 228 19.85 -0.22 -17.76
N PHE A 229 19.75 0.14 -16.48
CA PHE A 229 20.05 1.50 -15.99
C PHE A 229 21.34 1.62 -15.17
N CYS A 230 21.90 0.52 -14.65
CA CYS A 230 23.09 0.55 -13.81
C CYS A 230 24.30 -0.09 -14.50
N ARG A 231 25.50 0.37 -14.13
CA ARG A 231 26.78 -0.23 -14.51
C ARG A 231 27.35 -1.08 -13.39
N PHE A 232 27.71 -0.44 -12.27
CA PHE A 232 28.41 -1.10 -11.16
C PHE A 232 27.75 -0.80 -9.80
N PRO A 233 26.52 -1.30 -9.59
CA PRO A 233 25.75 -0.93 -8.43
C PRO A 233 26.25 -1.57 -7.14
N ALA A 234 26.28 -0.77 -6.07
CA ALA A 234 26.31 -1.26 -4.70
C ALA A 234 24.89 -1.63 -4.28
N ILE A 235 24.68 -2.89 -3.89
CA ILE A 235 23.37 -3.38 -3.44
C ILE A 235 23.34 -3.31 -1.92
N LEU A 236 22.56 -2.38 -1.39
CA LEU A 236 22.36 -2.19 0.04
C LEU A 236 21.08 -2.91 0.47
N LYS A 237 21.21 -3.89 1.36
CA LYS A 237 20.09 -4.65 1.91
C LYS A 237 20.01 -4.42 3.41
N PHE A 238 19.03 -3.65 3.84
CA PHE A 238 18.75 -3.49 5.26
C PHE A 238 17.68 -4.51 5.65
N ASN A 239 17.97 -5.33 6.66
CA ASN A 239 17.01 -6.26 7.22
C ASN A 239 16.08 -5.48 8.16
N ASP A 240 14.97 -4.99 7.62
CA ASP A 240 13.89 -4.37 8.41
C ASP A 240 13.39 -5.31 9.54
N ASP A 241 13.61 -6.62 9.39
CA ASP A 241 13.28 -7.67 10.36
C ASP A 241 14.06 -7.57 11.70
N GLU A 242 15.24 -6.95 11.71
CA GLU A 242 16.02 -6.75 12.95
C GLU A 242 15.72 -5.42 13.61
N ILE A 243 15.45 -4.39 12.82
CA ILE A 243 15.16 -3.02 13.26
C ILE A 243 13.74 -2.91 13.84
N SER A 244 12.83 -3.82 13.45
CA SER A 244 11.46 -3.92 13.96
C SER A 244 11.32 -4.62 15.32
N LYS A 245 12.40 -5.22 15.85
CA LYS A 245 12.34 -6.04 17.08
C LYS A 245 11.95 -5.22 18.32
N ASP A 246 12.35 -3.95 18.40
CA ASP A 246 12.07 -3.08 19.56
C ASP A 246 10.75 -2.28 19.45
N GLN A 247 10.06 -2.31 18.31
CA GLN A 247 8.78 -1.61 18.12
C GLN A 247 7.69 -2.51 17.55
N ASN A 248 7.50 -3.69 18.13
CA ASN A 248 6.48 -4.62 17.66
C ASN A 248 5.05 -4.14 18.03
N LYS A 249 4.56 -3.11 17.34
CA LYS A 249 3.26 -2.47 17.52
C LYS A 249 2.17 -3.10 16.65
N LEU A 250 2.48 -4.18 15.93
CA LEU A 250 1.54 -4.91 15.08
C LEU A 250 0.94 -6.11 15.84
N ALA A 251 -0.31 -5.99 16.26
CA ALA A 251 -1.06 -7.11 16.82
C ALA A 251 -1.64 -7.97 15.70
N GLN A 252 -1.33 -9.27 15.67
CA GLN A 252 -1.80 -10.17 14.61
C GLN A 252 -2.72 -11.25 15.19
N TYR A 253 -3.90 -11.39 14.59
CA TYR A 253 -4.92 -12.34 14.99
C TYR A 253 -5.38 -13.19 13.81
N TYR A 254 -5.75 -14.43 14.10
CA TYR A 254 -6.44 -15.29 13.14
C TYR A 254 -7.69 -15.94 13.75
N VAL A 255 -8.69 -16.18 12.91
CA VAL A 255 -9.98 -16.76 13.31
C VAL A 255 -10.30 -17.90 12.37
N LYS A 256 -10.49 -19.09 12.95
CA LYS A 256 -10.96 -20.27 12.23
C LYS A 256 -12.48 -20.23 12.09
N THR A 257 -12.99 -20.08 10.88
CA THR A 257 -14.43 -19.88 10.63
C THR A 257 -14.86 -20.42 9.28
N GLY A 258 -16.14 -20.75 9.12
CA GLY A 258 -16.70 -21.18 7.83
C GLY A 258 -16.78 -20.04 6.81
N GLU A 259 -16.94 -20.39 5.53
CA GLU A 259 -16.99 -19.41 4.43
C GLU A 259 -18.13 -18.41 4.55
N PHE A 260 -19.33 -18.88 4.94
CA PHE A 260 -20.48 -18.00 5.15
C PHE A 260 -20.26 -17.11 6.38
N ASP A 261 -19.72 -17.69 7.46
CA ASP A 261 -19.46 -16.97 8.70
C ASP A 261 -18.42 -15.85 8.53
N LYS A 262 -17.53 -15.90 7.53
CA LYS A 262 -16.65 -14.75 7.19
C LYS A 262 -17.47 -13.49 6.89
N PHE A 263 -18.55 -13.61 6.13
CA PHE A 263 -19.44 -12.50 5.80
C PHE A 263 -20.19 -12.02 7.06
N LEU A 264 -20.69 -12.96 7.85
CA LEU A 264 -21.36 -12.67 9.13
C LEU A 264 -20.44 -11.90 10.09
N LEU A 265 -19.20 -12.35 10.25
CA LEU A 265 -18.21 -11.69 11.12
C LEU A 265 -17.84 -10.31 10.59
N CYS A 266 -17.63 -10.13 9.29
CA CYS A 266 -17.41 -8.79 8.71
C CYS A 266 -18.58 -7.86 8.99
N TYR A 267 -19.81 -8.34 8.77
CA TYR A 267 -21.01 -7.58 9.06
C TYR A 267 -21.03 -7.13 10.52
N VAL A 268 -20.82 -8.05 11.47
CA VAL A 268 -20.81 -7.74 12.90
C VAL A 268 -19.68 -6.75 13.26
N ILE A 269 -18.46 -7.00 12.80
CA ILE A 269 -17.27 -6.17 13.06
C ILE A 269 -17.52 -4.72 12.64
N PHE A 270 -17.95 -4.50 11.39
CA PHE A 270 -18.12 -3.16 10.85
C PHE A 270 -19.40 -2.50 11.35
N LYS A 271 -20.50 -3.25 11.51
CA LYS A 271 -21.78 -2.67 11.95
C LYS A 271 -21.75 -2.23 13.41
N LEU A 272 -21.06 -2.98 14.27
CA LEU A 272 -20.89 -2.64 15.67
C LEU A 272 -19.68 -1.73 15.93
N GLY A 273 -18.89 -1.41 14.89
CA GLY A 273 -17.73 -0.54 15.01
C GLY A 273 -16.64 -1.12 15.93
N LEU A 274 -16.47 -2.45 15.94
CA LEU A 274 -15.48 -3.14 16.78
C LEU A 274 -14.04 -2.74 16.42
N ILE A 275 -13.83 -2.37 15.16
CA ILE A 275 -12.57 -1.85 14.64
C ILE A 275 -12.77 -0.37 14.34
N LYS A 276 -11.92 0.48 14.93
CA LYS A 276 -11.90 1.92 14.70
C LYS A 276 -10.81 2.29 13.71
N GLY A 277 -11.09 3.31 12.90
CA GLY A 277 -10.15 3.86 11.93
C GLY A 277 -10.20 3.18 10.56
N LYS A 278 -9.21 3.49 9.73
CA LYS A 278 -9.17 3.02 8.34
C LYS A 278 -8.81 1.54 8.30
N THR A 279 -9.65 0.77 7.61
CA THR A 279 -9.51 -0.68 7.45
C THR A 279 -9.31 -1.04 5.99
N LEU A 280 -8.26 -1.81 5.72
CA LEU A 280 -7.97 -2.38 4.42
C LEU A 280 -8.37 -3.86 4.43
N VAL A 281 -9.30 -4.25 3.57
CA VAL A 281 -9.86 -5.61 3.51
C VAL A 281 -9.34 -6.32 2.27
N PHE A 282 -8.60 -7.40 2.42
CA PHE A 282 -8.07 -8.16 1.29
C PHE A 282 -8.92 -9.37 0.94
N VAL A 283 -9.20 -9.52 -0.36
CA VAL A 283 -9.88 -10.68 -0.97
C VAL A 283 -9.00 -11.26 -2.08
N ASN A 284 -9.17 -12.55 -2.39
CA ASN A 284 -8.34 -13.23 -3.38
C ASN A 284 -8.92 -13.20 -4.81
N ASN A 285 -10.14 -12.69 -5.00
CA ASN A 285 -10.80 -12.64 -6.31
C ASN A 285 -11.67 -11.38 -6.43
N ILE A 286 -11.70 -10.79 -7.62
CA ILE A 286 -12.51 -9.62 -7.98
C ILE A 286 -14.00 -9.84 -7.71
N ASP A 287 -14.59 -10.92 -8.21
CA ASP A 287 -16.02 -11.23 -7.99
C ASP A 287 -16.35 -11.37 -6.50
N ARG A 288 -15.38 -11.86 -5.72
CA ARG A 288 -15.50 -11.96 -4.26
C ARG A 288 -15.43 -10.60 -3.58
N GLY A 289 -14.62 -9.67 -4.09
CA GLY A 289 -14.59 -8.28 -3.65
C GLY A 289 -15.92 -7.58 -3.90
N TYR A 290 -16.48 -7.71 -5.10
CA TYR A 290 -17.81 -7.17 -5.43
C TYR A 290 -18.91 -7.81 -4.58
N LYS A 291 -18.85 -9.12 -4.37
CA LYS A 291 -19.78 -9.82 -3.48
C LYS A 291 -19.76 -9.25 -2.07
N LEU A 292 -18.57 -9.06 -1.50
CA LEU A 292 -18.41 -8.49 -0.16
C LEU A 292 -18.93 -7.05 -0.11
N LYS A 293 -18.60 -6.21 -1.11
CA LYS A 293 -19.11 -4.83 -1.24
C LYS A 293 -20.64 -4.80 -1.24
N LEU A 294 -21.28 -5.56 -2.13
CA LEU A 294 -22.74 -5.62 -2.24
C LEU A 294 -23.42 -6.14 -0.97
N VAL A 295 -22.83 -7.13 -0.30
CA VAL A 295 -23.32 -7.63 0.99
C VAL A 295 -23.25 -6.54 2.06
N LEU A 296 -22.12 -5.84 2.19
CA LEU A 296 -21.95 -4.78 3.18
C LEU A 296 -22.93 -3.61 2.92
N GLU A 297 -23.20 -3.30 1.66
CA GLU A 297 -24.17 -2.28 1.25
C GLU A 297 -25.60 -2.61 1.68
N GLN A 298 -26.01 -3.88 1.70
CA GLN A 298 -27.32 -4.30 2.23
C GLN A 298 -27.51 -3.87 3.70
N PHE A 299 -26.41 -3.81 4.46
CA PHE A 299 -26.42 -3.39 5.86
C PHE A 299 -26.09 -1.89 6.04
N GLY A 300 -25.99 -1.13 4.95
CA GLY A 300 -25.66 0.30 4.95
C GLY A 300 -24.21 0.60 5.32
N ILE A 301 -23.30 -0.36 5.15
CA ILE A 301 -21.86 -0.19 5.36
C ILE A 301 -21.26 0.19 4.00
N LYS A 302 -20.73 1.41 3.89
CA LYS A 302 -20.11 1.90 2.65
C LYS A 302 -18.66 1.40 2.58
N SER A 303 -18.30 0.83 1.44
CA SER A 303 -16.94 0.38 1.14
C SER A 303 -16.58 0.68 -0.31
N CYS A 304 -15.33 1.01 -0.56
CA CYS A 304 -14.80 1.14 -1.92
C CYS A 304 -14.08 -0.15 -2.34
N ILE A 305 -14.02 -0.45 -3.64
CA ILE A 305 -13.28 -1.60 -4.17
C ILE A 305 -12.09 -1.11 -5.00
N LEU A 306 -10.93 -1.72 -4.80
CA LEU A 306 -9.72 -1.48 -5.57
C LEU A 306 -9.29 -2.81 -6.20
N ASN A 307 -9.34 -2.89 -7.53
CA ASN A 307 -8.96 -4.06 -8.32
C ASN A 307 -8.17 -3.64 -9.57
N SER A 308 -7.56 -4.61 -10.23
CA SER A 308 -6.70 -4.42 -11.41
C SER A 308 -7.46 -4.05 -12.69
N GLU A 309 -8.76 -4.38 -12.78
CA GLU A 309 -9.58 -4.08 -13.95
C GLU A 309 -9.96 -2.59 -14.06
N LEU A 310 -9.83 -1.85 -12.96
CA LEU A 310 -10.05 -0.41 -12.96
C LEU A 310 -8.90 0.32 -13.67
N PRO A 311 -9.21 1.36 -14.48
CA PRO A 311 -8.21 2.23 -15.08
C PRO A 311 -7.26 2.82 -14.03
N ILE A 312 -6.02 3.12 -14.45
CA ILE A 312 -4.95 3.65 -13.57
C ILE A 312 -5.42 4.91 -12.81
N ASN A 313 -6.05 5.86 -13.51
CA ASN A 313 -6.52 7.11 -12.91
C ASN A 313 -7.59 6.86 -11.84
N SER A 314 -8.51 5.92 -12.09
CA SER A 314 -9.56 5.54 -11.14
C SER A 314 -8.97 4.87 -9.90
N ARG A 315 -7.95 4.01 -10.08
CA ARG A 315 -7.21 3.40 -8.97
C ARG A 315 -6.51 4.46 -8.11
N GLN A 316 -5.81 5.40 -8.73
CA GLN A 316 -5.16 6.51 -8.02
C GLN A 316 -6.18 7.35 -7.24
N HIS A 317 -7.28 7.71 -7.89
CA HIS A 317 -8.35 8.47 -7.27
C HIS A 317 -8.96 7.76 -6.05
N ILE A 318 -9.19 6.45 -6.12
CA ILE A 318 -9.69 5.65 -4.98
C ILE A 318 -8.72 5.69 -3.79
N VAL A 319 -7.42 5.53 -4.07
CA VAL A 319 -6.38 5.59 -3.04
C VAL A 319 -6.33 6.97 -2.39
N ASP A 320 -6.45 8.04 -3.19
CA ASP A 320 -6.51 9.41 -2.70
C ASP A 320 -7.73 9.67 -1.82
N GLN A 321 -8.91 9.21 -2.24
CA GLN A 321 -10.14 9.34 -1.46
C GLN A 321 -10.04 8.62 -0.11
N PHE A 322 -9.43 7.42 -0.10
CA PHE A 322 -9.16 6.67 1.12
C PHE A 322 -8.13 7.40 2.02
N ASN A 323 -7.08 7.97 1.42
CA ASN A 323 -6.08 8.74 2.15
C ASN A 323 -6.66 10.03 2.74
N LYS A 324 -7.58 10.69 2.03
CA LYS A 324 -8.36 11.87 2.45
C LYS A 324 -9.49 11.57 3.45
N ASN A 325 -9.66 10.32 3.87
CA ASN A 325 -10.68 9.87 4.82
C ASN A 325 -12.14 10.00 4.32
N LEU A 326 -12.38 10.03 3.00
CA LEU A 326 -13.76 10.04 2.47
C LEU A 326 -14.47 8.71 2.74
N PHE A 327 -13.71 7.62 2.77
CA PHE A 327 -14.17 6.30 3.16
C PHE A 327 -13.17 5.65 4.11
N HIS A 328 -13.68 4.81 5.01
CA HIS A 328 -12.87 4.13 6.02
C HIS A 328 -12.61 2.66 5.69
N ILE A 329 -13.36 2.07 4.76
CA ILE A 329 -13.24 0.66 4.37
C ILE A 329 -12.88 0.59 2.89
N LEU A 330 -11.72 0.01 2.60
CA LEU A 330 -11.27 -0.26 1.24
C LEU A 330 -11.11 -1.77 1.06
N ILE A 331 -11.84 -2.34 0.09
CA ILE A 331 -11.74 -3.75 -0.30
C ILE A 331 -10.74 -3.83 -1.45
N ALA A 332 -9.64 -4.54 -1.25
CA ALA A 332 -8.54 -4.71 -2.18
C ALA A 332 -8.48 -6.15 -2.69
N THR A 333 -8.32 -6.34 -3.99
CA THR A 333 -8.08 -7.66 -4.59
C THR A 333 -6.59 -7.87 -4.81
N ASP A 334 -6.05 -8.96 -4.31
CA ASP A 334 -4.71 -9.40 -4.72
C ASP A 334 -4.83 -10.40 -5.86
N GLU A 335 -4.50 -9.96 -7.08
CA GLU A 335 -4.22 -10.87 -8.18
C GLU A 335 -2.81 -11.42 -8.02
N THR A 336 -2.61 -12.35 -7.08
CA THR A 336 -1.53 -13.32 -7.24
C THR A 336 -2.04 -14.34 -8.24
N ASN A 337 -1.74 -14.14 -9.52
CA ASN A 337 -1.91 -15.20 -10.51
C ASN A 337 -1.19 -16.43 -9.97
N TYR A 338 -1.93 -17.54 -9.84
CA TYR A 338 -1.35 -18.86 -9.58
C TYR A 338 -0.42 -19.19 -10.74
N THR A 339 0.82 -18.71 -10.70
CA THR A 339 1.86 -19.12 -11.65
C THR A 339 2.21 -20.56 -11.32
N LYS A 340 2.38 -21.37 -12.37
CA LYS A 340 2.96 -22.73 -12.25
C LYS A 340 4.35 -22.72 -11.58
N GLU A 341 4.99 -21.56 -11.49
CA GLU A 341 6.21 -21.31 -10.73
C GLU A 341 6.01 -21.44 -9.21
N GLU A 342 4.84 -21.07 -8.67
CA GLU A 342 4.51 -21.28 -7.25
C GLU A 342 4.13 -22.74 -6.95
N GLU A 343 3.67 -23.51 -7.95
CA GLU A 343 3.59 -24.99 -7.83
C GLU A 343 4.98 -25.60 -7.72
N ASN A 344 5.97 -25.05 -8.44
CA ASN A 344 7.37 -25.50 -8.35
C ASN A 344 8.01 -25.16 -7.01
N GLU A 345 7.75 -23.99 -6.40
CA GLU A 345 8.26 -23.71 -5.03
C GLU A 345 7.63 -24.66 -3.99
N VAL A 346 6.35 -25.00 -4.14
CA VAL A 346 5.68 -25.96 -3.26
C VAL A 346 6.13 -27.41 -3.52
N ALA A 347 6.47 -27.75 -4.76
CA ALA A 347 6.94 -29.08 -5.15
C ALA A 347 8.44 -29.30 -4.87
N GLN A 348 9.28 -28.27 -5.02
CA GLN A 348 10.71 -28.31 -4.71
C GLN A 348 10.97 -28.50 -3.21
N GLU A 349 10.09 -27.98 -2.34
CA GLU A 349 10.15 -28.27 -0.90
C GLU A 349 9.59 -29.66 -0.54
N GLU A 350 8.83 -30.32 -1.43
CA GLU A 350 8.15 -31.61 -1.17
C GLU A 350 8.86 -32.83 -1.79
N GLY A 351 10.02 -32.69 -2.45
CA GLY A 351 10.67 -33.80 -3.17
C GLY A 351 12.19 -33.86 -3.11
N ARG A 352 12.76 -34.41 -2.02
CA ARG A 352 13.97 -35.23 -2.14
C ARG A 352 13.50 -36.65 -2.51
N ALA A 353 13.98 -37.13 -3.65
CA ALA A 353 13.79 -38.45 -4.26
C ALA A 353 12.50 -38.64 -5.10
N LYS A 354 12.61 -38.48 -6.42
CA LYS A 354 12.79 -39.59 -7.38
C LYS A 354 12.93 -39.02 -8.81
N ASN A 355 13.95 -39.49 -9.52
CA ASN A 355 14.10 -39.31 -10.96
C ASN A 355 12.99 -40.06 -11.68
N GLU A 356 12.40 -39.45 -12.71
CA GLU A 356 11.99 -40.13 -13.95
C GLU A 356 11.55 -39.09 -15.00
N GLU A 357 12.08 -39.25 -16.21
CA GLU A 357 11.86 -38.41 -17.38
C GLU A 357 10.51 -38.74 -18.05
N ALA A 358 9.75 -37.71 -18.46
CA ALA A 358 8.67 -37.84 -19.45
C ALA A 358 8.33 -36.48 -20.11
N PRO A 359 7.76 -36.45 -21.33
CA PRO A 359 8.30 -35.66 -22.45
C PRO A 359 7.65 -34.29 -22.70
N GLN A 360 8.41 -33.44 -23.40
CA GLN A 360 8.03 -32.11 -23.89
C GLN A 360 6.84 -32.15 -24.86
N LYS A 361 5.84 -31.31 -24.63
CA LYS A 361 4.87 -30.88 -25.63
C LYS A 361 4.89 -29.36 -25.77
N ASP A 362 5.38 -28.93 -26.92
CA ASP A 362 5.45 -27.55 -27.36
C ASP A 362 4.10 -26.96 -27.80
N ASN A 363 4.06 -25.63 -27.71
CA ASN A 363 3.30 -24.67 -28.52
C ASN A 363 1.81 -24.41 -28.22
N LYS A 364 1.59 -23.40 -27.37
CA LYS A 364 0.70 -22.23 -27.59
C LYS A 364 0.93 -21.19 -26.49
N LYS A 365 2.06 -20.46 -26.55
CA LYS A 365 2.49 -19.53 -25.48
C LYS A 365 2.57 -18.05 -25.87
N GLU A 366 2.19 -17.66 -27.09
CA GLU A 366 2.59 -16.34 -27.61
C GLU A 366 1.55 -15.20 -27.62
N LYS A 367 0.36 -15.32 -27.02
CA LYS A 367 -0.62 -14.19 -27.06
C LYS A 367 -1.33 -13.79 -25.76
N MET A 368 -0.90 -14.29 -24.60
CA MET A 368 -1.51 -13.93 -23.30
C MET A 368 -0.59 -13.19 -22.32
N ASN A 369 0.56 -12.66 -22.77
CA ASN A 369 1.58 -12.07 -21.90
C ASN A 369 1.48 -10.54 -21.68
N LYS A 370 0.42 -9.86 -22.14
CA LYS A 370 0.36 -8.38 -22.14
C LYS A 370 -0.38 -7.72 -20.96
N TYR A 371 -0.74 -8.47 -19.92
CA TYR A 371 -1.40 -7.92 -18.72
C TYR A 371 -0.73 -8.46 -17.44
N ARG A 372 0.58 -8.22 -17.29
CA ARG A 372 1.31 -8.52 -16.06
C ARG A 372 1.07 -7.42 -15.01
N GLU A 373 0.48 -7.88 -13.90
CA GLU A 373 0.76 -7.55 -12.49
C GLU A 373 0.46 -6.13 -11.96
N TYR A 374 -0.80 -5.93 -11.56
CA TYR A 374 -1.14 -5.04 -10.44
C TYR A 374 -1.55 -5.87 -9.22
N GLY A 375 -0.68 -5.93 -8.20
CA GLY A 375 -1.04 -6.50 -6.90
C GLY A 375 -1.23 -5.39 -5.88
N VAL A 376 -2.46 -5.17 -5.39
CA VAL A 376 -2.75 -4.11 -4.38
C VAL A 376 -1.93 -4.28 -3.08
N SER A 377 -1.46 -5.50 -2.80
CA SER A 377 -0.51 -5.81 -1.72
C SER A 377 0.88 -5.21 -1.92
N ARG A 378 1.24 -4.73 -3.13
CA ARG A 378 2.52 -4.11 -3.48
C ARG A 378 2.26 -2.78 -4.16
N GLY A 379 3.19 -1.83 -4.07
CA GLY A 379 3.06 -0.68 -4.96
C GLY A 379 1.85 0.26 -4.73
N VAL A 380 1.28 0.38 -3.51
CA VAL A 380 0.28 1.42 -3.19
C VAL A 380 0.48 1.92 -1.76
N ASP A 381 0.62 3.23 -1.56
CA ASP A 381 0.77 3.80 -0.22
C ASP A 381 -0.58 4.19 0.40
N PHE A 382 -0.96 3.44 1.44
CA PHE A 382 -2.16 3.70 2.23
C PHE A 382 -1.77 4.37 3.55
N LYS A 383 -2.20 5.62 3.73
CA LYS A 383 -1.86 6.42 4.90
C LYS A 383 -2.79 6.11 6.07
N ASN A 384 -2.20 5.89 7.25
CA ASN A 384 -2.91 5.72 8.52
C ASN A 384 -3.92 4.55 8.55
N VAL A 385 -3.56 3.40 7.97
CA VAL A 385 -4.36 2.17 8.10
C VAL A 385 -4.25 1.65 9.52
N SER A 386 -5.37 1.60 10.23
CA SER A 386 -5.46 1.10 11.61
C SER A 386 -5.58 -0.42 11.66
N CYS A 387 -6.28 -1.00 10.68
CA CYS A 387 -6.49 -2.44 10.61
C CYS A 387 -6.34 -2.99 9.20
N VAL A 388 -5.69 -4.15 9.08
CA VAL A 388 -5.73 -4.99 7.88
C VAL A 388 -6.59 -6.21 8.18
N LEU A 389 -7.64 -6.43 7.37
CA LEU A 389 -8.52 -7.58 7.46
C LEU A 389 -8.29 -8.48 6.25
N ASN A 390 -7.63 -9.62 6.45
CA ASN A 390 -7.56 -10.67 5.44
C ASN A 390 -8.88 -11.44 5.45
N PHE A 391 -9.85 -10.98 4.64
CA PHE A 391 -11.13 -11.67 4.46
C PHE A 391 -10.91 -13.06 3.88
N ASP A 392 -10.03 -13.14 2.89
CA ASP A 392 -9.43 -14.38 2.44
C ASP A 392 -7.97 -14.41 2.83
N LEU A 393 -7.52 -15.55 3.35
CA LEU A 393 -6.11 -15.75 3.63
C LEU A 393 -5.33 -15.67 2.30
N PRO A 394 -4.20 -14.95 2.24
CA PRO A 394 -3.38 -14.92 1.03
C PRO A 394 -2.92 -16.32 0.64
N THR A 395 -2.58 -16.53 -0.63
CA THR A 395 -2.13 -17.81 -1.16
C THR A 395 -0.73 -18.21 -0.67
N THR A 396 0.10 -17.22 -0.30
CA THR A 396 1.49 -17.40 0.15
C THR A 396 1.78 -16.63 1.44
N ALA A 397 2.75 -17.11 2.22
CA ALA A 397 3.18 -16.46 3.45
C ALA A 397 3.93 -15.14 3.18
N LYS A 398 4.59 -15.01 2.03
CA LYS A 398 5.18 -13.75 1.55
C LYS A 398 4.11 -12.68 1.30
N SER A 399 3.01 -13.05 0.62
CA SER A 399 1.89 -12.13 0.39
C SER A 399 1.25 -11.68 1.72
N TYR A 400 1.15 -12.58 2.71
CA TYR A 400 0.71 -12.22 4.06
C TYR A 400 1.51 -11.08 4.68
N VAL A 401 2.85 -11.17 4.65
CA VAL A 401 3.74 -10.12 5.18
C VAL A 401 3.47 -8.78 4.49
N HIS A 402 3.31 -8.78 3.16
CA HIS A 402 3.03 -7.56 2.41
C HIS A 402 1.67 -6.94 2.74
N ARG A 403 0.64 -7.76 2.97
CA ARG A 403 -0.69 -7.30 3.38
C ARG A 403 -0.65 -6.66 4.76
N VAL A 404 -0.12 -7.36 5.76
CA VAL A 404 -0.10 -6.85 7.15
C VAL A 404 0.86 -5.66 7.31
N GLY A 405 1.90 -5.58 6.48
CA GLY A 405 2.77 -4.40 6.38
C GLY A 405 2.11 -3.14 5.82
N ARG A 406 0.81 -3.16 5.48
CA ARG A 406 0.03 -1.97 5.14
C ARG A 406 -0.47 -1.21 6.37
N THR A 407 -0.40 -1.82 7.56
CA THR A 407 -0.65 -1.16 8.85
C THR A 407 0.65 -1.06 9.68
N ALA A 408 0.56 -0.51 10.88
CA ALA A 408 1.70 -0.32 11.80
C ALA A 408 2.91 0.45 11.21
N ARG A 409 2.66 1.39 10.29
CA ARG A 409 3.70 2.24 9.67
C ARG A 409 3.99 3.49 10.51
N ALA A 410 5.18 4.07 10.32
CA ALA A 410 5.59 5.34 10.91
C ALA A 410 5.41 5.39 12.45
N GLY A 411 5.78 4.31 13.15
CA GLY A 411 5.74 4.23 14.60
C GLY A 411 4.33 4.11 15.23
N LYS A 412 3.27 3.95 14.44
CA LYS A 412 1.90 3.72 14.95
C LYS A 412 1.62 2.24 15.17
N SER A 413 0.70 1.94 16.09
CA SER A 413 0.20 0.57 16.27
C SER A 413 -0.82 0.20 15.21
N GLY A 414 -0.80 -1.07 14.80
CA GLY A 414 -1.70 -1.64 13.81
C GLY A 414 -2.26 -2.98 14.27
N THR A 415 -3.39 -3.38 13.69
CA THR A 415 -3.95 -4.71 13.92
C THR A 415 -4.13 -5.42 12.59
N ALA A 416 -3.77 -6.70 12.53
CA ALA A 416 -4.07 -7.58 11.42
C ALA A 416 -5.01 -8.68 11.91
N LEU A 417 -6.15 -8.87 11.22
CA LEU A 417 -7.10 -9.95 11.50
C LEU A 417 -7.24 -10.81 10.24
N SER A 418 -7.08 -12.13 10.39
CA SER A 418 -7.14 -13.05 9.25
C SER A 418 -8.19 -14.14 9.45
N PHE A 419 -9.08 -14.31 8.47
CA PHE A 419 -10.01 -15.43 8.47
C PHE A 419 -9.39 -16.64 7.78
N VAL A 420 -9.57 -17.80 8.41
CA VAL A 420 -9.01 -19.08 7.98
C VAL A 420 -10.16 -20.08 7.91
N VAL A 421 -10.38 -20.70 6.76
CA VAL A 421 -11.38 -21.76 6.61
C VAL A 421 -10.76 -23.10 6.98
N PRO A 422 -11.21 -23.77 8.05
CA PRO A 422 -10.77 -25.13 8.34
C PRO A 422 -11.15 -26.07 7.20
N ARG A 423 -10.31 -27.08 6.89
CA ARG A 423 -10.60 -28.04 5.81
C ARG A 423 -11.95 -28.74 5.97
N LYS A 424 -12.39 -28.93 7.22
CA LYS A 424 -13.70 -29.52 7.56
C LYS A 424 -14.89 -28.62 7.23
N GLU A 425 -14.70 -27.29 7.20
CA GLU A 425 -15.75 -26.30 6.90
C GLU A 425 -15.77 -25.91 5.41
N TYR A 426 -14.72 -26.23 4.67
CA TYR A 426 -14.61 -25.95 3.25
C TYR A 426 -15.73 -26.64 2.46
N GLY A 427 -16.38 -25.88 1.55
CA GLY A 427 -17.42 -26.39 0.66
C GLY A 427 -18.81 -26.60 1.27
N LYS A 428 -19.00 -26.41 2.60
CA LYS A 428 -20.31 -26.57 3.24
C LYS A 428 -21.37 -25.59 2.75
N HIS A 429 -20.97 -24.36 2.41
CA HIS A 429 -21.85 -23.34 1.86
C HIS A 429 -21.40 -22.95 0.46
N LYS A 430 -21.91 -23.66 -0.55
CA LYS A 430 -21.54 -23.48 -1.97
C LYS A 430 -21.62 -22.02 -2.44
N PRO A 431 -22.67 -21.23 -2.09
CA PRO A 431 -22.77 -19.85 -2.59
C PRO A 431 -21.67 -18.90 -2.06
N SER A 432 -21.03 -19.19 -0.92
CA SER A 432 -19.98 -18.34 -0.34
C SER A 432 -18.57 -18.89 -0.53
N MET A 433 -18.42 -20.02 -1.23
CA MET A 433 -17.16 -20.73 -1.37
C MET A 433 -16.12 -19.93 -2.17
N CYS A 434 -14.86 -19.96 -1.73
CA CYS A 434 -13.71 -19.50 -2.51
C CYS A 434 -12.74 -20.67 -2.73
N THR A 435 -12.32 -20.90 -3.97
CA THR A 435 -11.43 -22.03 -4.33
C THR A 435 -10.10 -22.01 -3.56
N THR A 436 -9.57 -20.82 -3.29
CA THR A 436 -8.31 -20.64 -2.56
C THR A 436 -8.37 -21.12 -1.10
N ALA A 437 -9.55 -21.11 -0.49
CA ALA A 437 -9.76 -21.46 0.91
C ALA A 437 -9.48 -22.94 1.22
N ALA A 438 -9.43 -23.81 0.20
CA ALA A 438 -9.08 -25.21 0.36
C ALA A 438 -7.69 -25.43 0.98
N LYS A 439 -6.78 -24.46 0.80
CA LYS A 439 -5.38 -24.53 1.26
C LYS A 439 -5.11 -23.68 2.52
N ASP A 440 -6.13 -23.04 3.10
CA ASP A 440 -6.00 -22.08 4.21
C ASP A 440 -5.20 -22.62 5.41
N GLU A 441 -5.49 -23.84 5.87
CA GLU A 441 -4.77 -24.42 7.03
C GLU A 441 -3.28 -24.69 6.73
N LYS A 442 -2.95 -25.11 5.50
CA LYS A 442 -1.56 -25.33 5.08
C LYS A 442 -0.81 -24.01 5.05
N ILE A 443 -1.40 -22.97 4.47
CA ILE A 443 -0.80 -21.64 4.37
C ILE A 443 -0.66 -21.01 5.75
N LEU A 444 -1.68 -21.10 6.61
CA LEU A 444 -1.61 -20.60 7.99
C LEU A 444 -0.41 -21.19 8.73
N SER A 445 -0.16 -22.51 8.59
CA SER A 445 0.99 -23.15 9.24
C SER A 445 2.33 -22.57 8.77
N ARG A 446 2.45 -22.21 7.49
CA ARG A 446 3.63 -21.55 6.92
C ARG A 446 3.76 -20.11 7.43
N ILE A 447 2.66 -19.37 7.48
CA ILE A 447 2.62 -18.00 8.04
C ILE A 447 3.08 -18.02 9.49
N ILE A 448 2.54 -18.90 10.34
CA ILE A 448 2.93 -19.01 11.75
C ILE A 448 4.44 -19.27 11.87
N LYS A 449 4.98 -20.21 11.10
CA LYS A 449 6.43 -20.51 11.09
C LYS A 449 7.28 -19.34 10.64
N GLN A 450 6.84 -18.58 9.63
CA GLN A 450 7.57 -17.41 9.14
C GLN A 450 7.51 -16.25 10.13
N GLN A 451 6.33 -15.96 10.69
CA GLN A 451 6.15 -14.91 11.68
C GLN A 451 6.91 -15.22 12.98
N SER A 452 6.95 -16.48 13.42
CA SER A 452 7.72 -16.87 14.60
C SER A 452 9.22 -16.67 14.43
N LYS A 453 9.76 -16.87 13.21
CA LYS A 453 11.17 -16.57 12.90
C LYS A 453 11.48 -15.06 13.02
N LEU A 454 10.48 -14.22 12.81
CA LEU A 454 10.55 -12.76 12.93
C LEU A 454 10.24 -12.26 14.35
N GLY A 455 10.02 -13.16 15.32
CA GLY A 455 9.61 -12.78 16.69
C GLY A 455 8.18 -12.22 16.78
N LEU A 456 7.37 -12.40 15.74
CA LEU A 456 5.97 -11.96 15.67
C LEU A 456 5.05 -13.11 16.06
N GLU A 457 4.20 -12.90 17.06
CA GLU A 457 3.22 -13.91 17.48
C GLU A 457 1.87 -13.70 16.78
N LEU A 458 1.39 -14.75 16.10
CA LEU A 458 0.06 -14.78 15.49
C LEU A 458 -0.94 -15.44 16.45
N GLN A 459 -1.82 -14.65 17.05
CA GLN A 459 -2.68 -15.11 18.15
C GLN A 459 -4.05 -15.63 17.65
N PRO A 460 -4.54 -16.77 18.15
CA PRO A 460 -5.89 -17.22 17.85
C PRO A 460 -6.92 -16.27 18.50
N TYR A 461 -7.92 -15.88 17.72
CA TYR A 461 -9.06 -15.13 18.22
C TYR A 461 -10.35 -15.93 18.04
N SER A 462 -11.23 -15.85 19.02
CA SER A 462 -12.51 -16.55 19.02
C SER A 462 -13.63 -15.54 19.28
N PHE A 463 -14.56 -15.43 18.34
CA PHE A 463 -15.77 -14.66 18.55
C PHE A 463 -16.76 -15.42 19.42
N ASP A 464 -17.46 -14.71 20.30
CA ASP A 464 -18.57 -15.29 21.05
C ASP A 464 -19.72 -15.62 20.10
N LYS A 465 -19.85 -16.92 19.79
CA LYS A 465 -20.87 -17.42 18.86
C LYS A 465 -22.27 -17.01 19.30
N SER A 466 -22.55 -16.94 20.61
CA SER A 466 -23.89 -16.60 21.11
C SER A 466 -24.33 -15.19 20.70
N GLN A 467 -23.38 -14.23 20.67
CA GLN A 467 -23.66 -12.86 20.26
C GLN A 467 -23.76 -12.71 18.75
N VAL A 468 -23.04 -13.55 17.99
CA VAL A 468 -23.00 -13.51 16.52
C VAL A 468 -24.21 -14.21 15.89
N GLU A 469 -24.71 -15.29 16.49
CA GLU A 469 -25.86 -16.06 15.97
C GLU A 469 -27.13 -15.20 15.85
N GLY A 470 -27.33 -14.22 16.73
CA GLY A 470 -28.45 -13.28 16.63
C GLY A 470 -28.45 -12.47 15.32
N PHE A 471 -27.29 -12.30 14.68
CA PHE A 471 -27.16 -11.59 13.41
C PHE A 471 -27.27 -12.51 12.18
N ARG A 472 -27.23 -13.84 12.37
CA ARG A 472 -27.17 -14.81 11.27
C ARG A 472 -28.36 -14.71 10.33
N TYR A 473 -29.58 -14.64 10.85
CA TYR A 473 -30.78 -14.58 10.00
C TYR A 473 -30.79 -13.34 9.09
N ARG A 474 -30.30 -12.20 9.58
CA ARG A 474 -30.19 -10.96 8.79
C ARG A 474 -29.10 -11.06 7.76
N MET A 475 -28.00 -11.70 8.13
CA MET A 475 -26.92 -12.00 7.21
C MET A 475 -27.42 -12.91 6.08
N GLU A 476 -28.19 -13.95 6.38
CA GLU A 476 -28.79 -14.82 5.36
C GLU A 476 -29.72 -14.07 4.40
N ASP A 477 -30.59 -13.20 4.92
CA ASP A 477 -31.52 -12.40 4.10
C ASP A 477 -30.77 -11.43 3.18
N GLY A 478 -29.83 -10.66 3.73
CA GLY A 478 -28.97 -9.77 2.95
C GLY A 478 -28.09 -10.53 1.94
N PHE A 479 -27.61 -11.72 2.29
CA PHE A 479 -26.77 -12.53 1.41
C PHE A 479 -27.56 -13.11 0.23
N ARG A 480 -28.83 -13.49 0.43
CA ARG A 480 -29.71 -14.00 -0.66
C ARG A 480 -29.97 -12.95 -1.73
N ALA A 481 -29.99 -11.66 -1.37
CA ALA A 481 -30.13 -10.57 -2.33
C ALA A 481 -28.92 -10.43 -3.27
N VAL A 482 -27.74 -10.94 -2.88
CA VAL A 482 -26.48 -10.81 -3.65
C VAL A 482 -26.23 -12.05 -4.50
N THR A 483 -26.76 -12.03 -5.72
CA THR A 483 -26.60 -13.11 -6.70
C THR A 483 -25.37 -12.90 -7.60
N GLN A 484 -24.95 -13.95 -8.32
CA GLN A 484 -23.87 -13.83 -9.32
C GLN A 484 -24.21 -12.85 -10.44
N VAL A 485 -25.50 -12.75 -10.79
CA VAL A 485 -25.99 -11.78 -11.77
C VAL A 485 -25.79 -10.35 -11.26
N ALA A 486 -26.20 -10.07 -10.02
CA ALA A 486 -26.00 -8.76 -9.40
C ALA A 486 -24.52 -8.36 -9.27
N ILE A 487 -23.64 -9.33 -8.98
CA ILE A 487 -22.18 -9.12 -8.93
C ILE A 487 -21.66 -8.71 -10.31
N ARG A 488 -22.03 -9.46 -11.36
CA ARG A 488 -21.61 -9.18 -12.73
C ARG A 488 -22.13 -7.83 -13.22
N GLU A 489 -23.39 -7.51 -12.92
CA GLU A 489 -24.00 -6.22 -13.25
C GLU A 489 -23.29 -5.05 -12.55
N ALA A 490 -23.00 -5.17 -11.25
CA ALA A 490 -22.29 -4.15 -10.50
C ALA A 490 -20.89 -3.88 -11.07
N ARG A 491 -20.17 -4.95 -11.41
CA ARG A 491 -18.84 -4.87 -12.04
C ARG A 491 -18.87 -4.20 -13.41
N ILE A 492 -19.80 -4.61 -14.28
CA ILE A 492 -19.97 -4.00 -15.61
C ILE A 492 -20.36 -2.52 -15.48
N LYS A 493 -21.25 -2.19 -14.54
CA LYS A 493 -21.68 -0.80 -14.31
C LYS A 493 -20.53 0.10 -13.87
N GLU A 494 -19.69 -0.39 -12.95
CA GLU A 494 -18.52 0.36 -12.47
C GLU A 494 -17.51 0.59 -13.60
N LEU A 495 -17.20 -0.45 -14.39
CA LEU A 495 -16.34 -0.32 -15.57
C LEU A 495 -16.92 0.63 -16.63
N LYS A 496 -18.22 0.51 -16.95
CA LYS A 496 -18.89 1.41 -17.91
C LYS A 496 -18.88 2.87 -17.45
N HIS A 497 -19.12 3.11 -16.17
CA HIS A 497 -19.09 4.47 -15.62
C HIS A 497 -17.69 5.08 -15.74
N GLU A 498 -16.65 4.31 -15.43
CA GLU A 498 -15.26 4.76 -15.61
C GLU A 498 -14.89 5.00 -17.08
N LEU A 499 -15.38 4.15 -18.00
CA LEU A 499 -15.19 4.36 -19.45
C LEU A 499 -15.85 5.66 -19.95
N LEU A 500 -17.05 5.98 -19.45
CA LEU A 500 -17.77 7.21 -19.79
C LEU A 500 -17.10 8.48 -19.23
N MET A 501 -16.42 8.36 -18.09
CA MET A 501 -15.70 9.48 -17.45
C MET A 501 -14.26 9.66 -17.97
N SER A 502 -13.78 8.74 -18.81
CA SER A 502 -12.46 8.83 -19.42
C SER A 502 -12.41 9.94 -20.48
N GLU A 503 -11.58 10.96 -20.25
CA GLU A 503 -11.39 12.09 -21.17
C GLU A 503 -10.91 11.66 -22.56
N LYS A 504 -10.13 10.57 -22.67
CA LYS A 504 -9.70 10.01 -23.97
C LYS A 504 -10.85 9.49 -24.81
N LEU A 505 -11.84 8.85 -24.17
CA LEU A 505 -13.01 8.28 -24.84
C LEU A 505 -14.10 9.31 -25.08
N LYS A 506 -14.10 10.41 -24.32
CA LYS A 506 -15.05 11.50 -24.51
C LYS A 506 -15.02 12.07 -25.93
N ARG A 507 -13.83 12.28 -26.50
CA ARG A 507 -13.65 12.67 -27.92
C ARG A 507 -14.12 11.59 -28.90
N HIS A 508 -13.81 10.32 -28.63
CA HIS A 508 -14.27 9.19 -29.46
C HIS A 508 -15.80 9.06 -29.49
N PHE A 509 -16.47 9.34 -28.36
CA PHE A 509 -17.92 9.34 -28.24
C PHE A 509 -18.58 10.61 -28.78
N GLU A 510 -17.87 11.74 -28.80
CA GLU A 510 -18.28 12.94 -29.54
C GLU A 510 -18.27 12.68 -31.06
N GLU A 511 -17.31 11.90 -31.55
CA GLU A 511 -17.19 11.50 -32.98
C GLU A 511 -18.11 10.32 -33.35
N ASN A 512 -18.42 9.41 -32.41
CA ASN A 512 -19.28 8.23 -32.63
C ASN A 512 -20.49 8.21 -31.68
N PRO A 513 -21.50 9.06 -31.91
CA PRO A 513 -22.65 9.21 -31.01
C PRO A 513 -23.52 7.95 -30.89
N GLN A 514 -23.49 7.06 -31.89
CA GLN A 514 -24.23 5.79 -31.88
C GLN A 514 -23.66 4.77 -30.87
N GLU A 515 -22.34 4.78 -30.64
CA GLU A 515 -21.71 3.91 -29.64
C GLU A 515 -21.95 4.39 -28.21
N LEU A 516 -22.00 5.71 -28.02
CA LEU A 516 -22.44 6.31 -26.76
C LEU A 516 -23.91 6.00 -26.48
N GLN A 517 -24.76 5.98 -27.52
CA GLN A 517 -26.15 5.53 -27.40
C GLN A 517 -26.26 4.04 -27.07
N SER A 518 -25.47 3.16 -27.70
CA SER A 518 -25.47 1.73 -27.37
C SER A 518 -24.97 1.44 -25.94
N LEU A 519 -23.99 2.22 -25.44
CA LEU A 519 -23.54 2.14 -24.05
C LEU A 519 -24.61 2.60 -23.05
N ARG A 520 -25.43 3.59 -23.43
CA ARG A 520 -26.51 4.19 -22.61
C ARG A 520 -27.83 3.41 -22.66
N HIS A 521 -28.10 2.66 -23.72
CA HIS A 521 -29.39 1.98 -23.96
C HIS A 521 -29.47 0.53 -23.47
N ASP A 522 -28.44 0.00 -22.81
CA ASP A 522 -28.64 -1.19 -21.99
C ASP A 522 -29.58 -0.84 -20.82
N LYS A 523 -30.76 -1.48 -20.81
CA LYS A 523 -31.79 -1.33 -19.77
C LYS A 523 -31.18 -1.14 -18.39
N GLU A 524 -31.69 -0.17 -17.64
CA GLU A 524 -31.38 -0.02 -16.22
C GLU A 524 -31.77 -1.32 -15.49
N LEU A 525 -30.77 -2.17 -15.24
CA LEU A 525 -30.92 -3.32 -14.36
C LEU A 525 -30.79 -2.79 -12.93
N HIS A 526 -31.89 -2.85 -12.19
CA HIS A 526 -31.95 -2.33 -10.83
C HIS A 526 -30.86 -2.98 -9.97
N PRO A 527 -30.13 -2.20 -9.14
CA PRO A 527 -29.24 -2.80 -8.14
C PRO A 527 -30.03 -3.77 -7.27
N ALA A 528 -29.42 -4.89 -6.87
CA ALA A 528 -30.02 -5.87 -5.97
C ALA A 528 -30.86 -5.17 -4.89
N ARG A 529 -32.19 -5.37 -4.93
CA ARG A 529 -33.19 -4.60 -4.16
C ARG A 529 -32.74 -4.43 -2.70
N VAL A 530 -32.23 -3.24 -2.37
CA VAL A 530 -31.70 -2.97 -1.02
C VAL A 530 -32.85 -2.93 -0.04
N GLN A 531 -32.87 -3.87 0.90
CA GLN A 531 -33.91 -3.95 1.90
C GLN A 531 -33.70 -2.88 2.99
N GLN A 532 -34.55 -1.84 3.01
CA GLN A 532 -34.37 -0.70 3.91
C GLN A 532 -34.32 -1.08 5.40
N HIS A 533 -35.06 -2.10 5.80
CA HIS A 533 -35.13 -2.55 7.20
C HIS A 533 -33.81 -3.21 7.67
N LEU A 534 -32.98 -3.74 6.76
CA LEU A 534 -31.67 -4.29 7.10
C LEU A 534 -30.62 -3.22 7.45
N LYS A 535 -30.89 -1.94 7.21
CA LYS A 535 -29.96 -0.85 7.57
C LYS A 535 -29.90 -0.58 9.07
N ARG A 536 -30.99 -0.79 9.83
CA ARG A 536 -31.05 -0.52 11.27
C ARG A 536 -30.79 -1.79 12.06
N VAL A 537 -30.00 -1.74 13.13
CA VAL A 537 -29.83 -2.89 14.05
C VAL A 537 -30.87 -2.82 15.16
N PRO A 538 -31.75 -3.83 15.33
CA PRO A 538 -32.65 -3.91 16.46
C PRO A 538 -31.90 -3.95 17.80
N THR A 539 -32.45 -3.30 18.83
CA THR A 539 -31.79 -3.14 20.15
C THR A 539 -31.55 -4.46 20.87
N TYR A 540 -32.40 -5.46 20.68
CA TYR A 540 -32.25 -6.79 21.26
C TYR A 540 -31.08 -7.59 20.65
N LEU A 541 -30.56 -7.20 19.49
CA LEU A 541 -29.37 -7.84 18.89
C LEU A 541 -28.05 -7.24 19.37
N LEU A 542 -28.09 -6.06 20.00
CA LEU A 542 -26.87 -5.45 20.53
C LEU A 542 -26.40 -6.22 21.78
N PRO A 543 -25.08 -6.42 21.96
CA PRO A 543 -24.51 -6.93 23.21
C PRO A 543 -24.93 -6.07 24.43
N GLU A 544 -25.05 -6.66 25.61
CA GLU A 544 -25.48 -5.96 26.85
C GLU A 544 -24.75 -4.62 27.11
N PRO A 545 -23.41 -4.50 26.93
CA PRO A 545 -22.71 -3.23 27.11
C PRO A 545 -23.16 -2.11 26.14
N LEU A 546 -23.69 -2.48 24.98
CA LEU A 546 -24.15 -1.57 23.93
C LEU A 546 -25.65 -1.23 24.05
N ARG A 547 -26.41 -1.96 24.90
CA ARG A 547 -27.85 -1.69 25.14
C ARG A 547 -28.07 -0.56 26.14
N GLU A 548 -27.17 -0.38 27.10
CA GLU A 548 -27.35 0.56 28.22
C GLU A 548 -26.87 1.99 27.92
N SER A 549 -26.05 2.19 26.87
CA SER A 549 -25.54 3.52 26.53
C SER A 549 -26.58 4.34 25.73
N LYS A 550 -27.38 5.17 26.41
CA LYS A 550 -28.26 6.18 25.75
C LYS A 550 -27.49 7.30 25.02
N THR A 551 -26.17 7.31 25.10
CA THR A 551 -25.23 8.07 24.26
C THR A 551 -24.00 7.20 24.00
N PRO A 552 -23.50 7.03 22.76
CA PRO A 552 -22.39 6.13 22.48
C PRO A 552 -21.07 6.76 22.96
N LYS A 553 -20.77 6.64 24.26
CA LYS A 553 -19.41 6.79 24.76
C LYS A 553 -18.66 5.51 24.37
N LEU A 554 -18.17 5.52 23.13
CA LEU A 554 -17.39 4.45 22.50
C LEU A 554 -16.01 4.33 23.18
N GLY A 555 -15.96 3.64 24.31
CA GLY A 555 -14.72 3.20 24.95
C GLY A 555 -14.04 2.07 24.17
N PHE A 556 -12.72 2.00 24.28
CA PHE A 556 -11.89 0.87 23.86
C PHE A 556 -12.30 -0.39 24.64
N VAL A 557 -12.55 -1.51 23.94
CA VAL A 557 -12.67 -2.82 24.59
C VAL A 557 -11.27 -3.45 24.55
N PRO A 558 -10.55 -3.54 25.68
CA PRO A 558 -9.24 -4.18 25.70
C PRO A 558 -9.35 -5.66 25.34
N PHE A 559 -8.41 -6.13 24.51
CA PHE A 559 -8.20 -7.56 24.25
C PHE A 559 -7.69 -8.22 25.53
N HIS A 560 -8.57 -8.81 26.34
CA HIS A 560 -8.14 -9.50 27.56
C HIS A 560 -7.49 -10.85 27.25
N LYS A 561 -6.30 -11.07 27.84
CA LYS A 561 -5.66 -12.37 27.97
C LYS A 561 -6.55 -13.30 28.81
N ASN A 562 -6.64 -14.58 28.40
CA ASN A 562 -7.17 -15.66 29.21
C ASN A 562 -6.45 -15.70 30.56
N ASN A 563 -7.14 -15.32 31.65
CA ASN A 563 -6.63 -15.56 32.99
C ASN A 563 -7.23 -16.83 33.58
N LYS A 564 -6.30 -17.70 33.98
CA LYS A 564 -6.49 -18.97 34.67
C LYS A 564 -7.45 -18.81 35.85
N ARG A 565 -8.31 -19.82 36.04
CA ARG A 565 -9.17 -20.01 37.21
C ARG A 565 -8.40 -19.78 38.51
N ALA A 566 -8.68 -18.69 39.20
CA ALA A 566 -8.33 -18.51 40.61
C ALA A 566 -9.53 -18.94 41.48
N LYS A 567 -9.26 -19.81 42.45
CA LYS A 567 -10.21 -20.38 43.41
C LYS A 567 -10.92 -19.26 44.19
N LYS A 568 -12.26 -19.30 44.24
CA LYS A 568 -13.08 -18.45 45.11
C LYS A 568 -12.91 -18.87 46.59
N GLY A 569 -12.35 -17.97 47.39
CA GLY A 569 -12.55 -17.94 48.85
C GLY A 569 -13.95 -17.39 49.19
N LYS A 570 -14.63 -18.03 50.13
CA LYS A 570 -15.95 -17.63 50.65
C LYS A 570 -15.87 -16.29 51.39
N VAL A 571 -16.78 -15.37 51.09
CA VAL A 571 -17.08 -14.22 51.96
C VAL A 571 -18.59 -14.20 52.24
N GLN A 572 -18.92 -14.15 53.53
CA GLN A 572 -20.27 -14.19 54.10
C GLN A 572 -21.11 -12.96 53.72
N LYS A 573 -22.37 -13.19 53.37
CA LYS A 573 -23.43 -12.18 53.27
C LYS A 573 -23.86 -11.72 54.67
N ARG A 574 -23.84 -10.41 54.95
CA ARG A 574 -24.68 -9.78 55.98
C ARG A 574 -25.90 -9.14 55.31
N LYS A 575 -27.09 -9.57 55.74
CA LYS A 575 -28.41 -9.02 55.39
C LYS A 575 -28.70 -7.80 56.27
N GLY A 576 -29.32 -6.77 55.71
CA GLY A 576 -30.03 -5.71 56.44
C GLY A 576 -31.39 -5.51 55.78
N GLY A 577 -32.44 -6.03 56.40
CA GLY A 577 -33.83 -5.94 55.96
C GLY A 577 -34.51 -4.65 56.44
N LYS A 578 -35.51 -4.22 55.68
CA LYS A 578 -36.48 -3.18 56.05
C LYS A 578 -37.33 -3.66 57.23
N VAL A 579 -37.52 -2.80 58.23
CA VAL A 579 -38.40 -3.05 59.38
C VAL A 579 -39.71 -2.30 59.16
N ASP A 580 -40.81 -3.03 59.33
CA ASP A 580 -42.21 -2.60 59.23
C ASP A 580 -42.69 -2.05 60.61
N PRO A 581 -43.30 -0.86 60.70
CA PRO A 581 -43.34 -0.09 61.95
C PRO A 581 -44.60 -0.28 62.81
N LEU A 582 -45.12 -1.51 62.98
CA LEU A 582 -46.37 -1.74 63.74
C LEU A 582 -46.37 -2.96 64.69
N LYS A 583 -45.23 -3.37 65.24
CA LYS A 583 -45.20 -4.31 66.37
C LYS A 583 -44.59 -3.69 67.61
N SER A 584 -45.38 -2.77 68.12
CA SER A 584 -45.35 -2.22 69.45
C SER A 584 -45.92 -3.20 70.48
N PHE A 585 -45.54 -3.02 71.74
CA PHE A 585 -46.33 -3.36 72.93
C PHE A 585 -46.68 -4.83 73.17
N LYS A 586 -45.79 -5.56 73.87
CA LYS A 586 -45.97 -5.93 75.28
C LYS A 586 -44.74 -6.68 75.80
#